data_AF-F9GFM7-F1
#
_entry.id   AF-F9GFM7-F1
#
_cell.length_a   1.000
_cell.length_b   1.000
_cell.length_c   1.000
_cell.angle_alpha   90.00
_cell.angle_beta   90.00
_cell.angle_gamma   90.00
#
_symmetry.space_group_name_H-M   'P 1'
#
loop_
_entity.id
_entity.type
_entity.pdbx_description
1 polymer ?
#
loop_
_entity_poly.entity_id
_entity_poly.type
_entity_poly.pdbx_seq_one_letter_code
_entity_poly.pdbx_strand_id
1 'polypeptide(L)'
;MLYGKNPDAFEKEVFEGLHTAAKEHEVWRRRGSVGKWHNFAVEVSRSDTWTDMLKKVQAVESQLSDDAQLKKHRPVGVVVDNATRWLSQFSMIERALVLRPFYNSFVQRASNEWEKVNLTRAGHIKKGSKLPFFLKEENRMTPDDWHVLGTLYDILLDFQLV
;
A
#
# COMPACT_ATOMS: atom_id res chain seq x y z
N MET A 1 12.35 -30.53 11.40
CA MET A 1 13.01 -29.64 10.42
C MET A 1 12.09 -28.48 10.14
N LEU A 2 12.39 -27.30 10.72
CA LEU A 2 11.83 -26.01 10.30
C LEU A 2 12.53 -25.61 8.98
N TYR A 3 11.84 -24.79 8.18
CA TYR A 3 12.15 -24.35 6.82
C TYR A 3 11.58 -25.26 5.72
N GLY A 4 10.50 -24.73 5.13
CA GLY A 4 9.69 -25.35 4.09
C GLY A 4 10.44 -25.58 2.79
N LYS A 5 9.86 -26.46 1.99
CA LYS A 5 10.37 -26.94 0.71
C LYS A 5 10.74 -25.78 -0.22
N ASN A 6 12.05 -25.68 -0.49
CA ASN A 6 12.67 -25.09 -1.67
C ASN A 6 12.59 -23.54 -1.83
N PRO A 7 13.49 -22.77 -1.19
CA PRO A 7 13.61 -21.32 -1.43
C PRO A 7 13.86 -20.99 -2.91
N ASP A 8 14.50 -21.90 -3.66
CA ASP A 8 14.76 -21.73 -5.09
C ASP A 8 13.50 -21.78 -5.96
N ALA A 9 12.41 -22.38 -5.47
CA ALA A 9 11.15 -22.42 -6.22
C ALA A 9 10.52 -21.03 -6.34
N PHE A 10 10.66 -20.20 -5.30
CA PHE A 10 10.23 -18.81 -5.33
C PHE A 10 11.07 -18.00 -6.32
N GLU A 11 12.39 -18.11 -6.23
CA GLU A 11 13.31 -17.37 -7.12
C GLU A 11 13.15 -17.80 -8.57
N LYS A 12 12.97 -19.09 -8.84
CA LYS A 12 12.76 -19.62 -10.18
C LYS A 12 11.42 -19.19 -10.79
N GLU A 13 10.34 -19.16 -10.00
CA GLU A 13 9.03 -18.66 -10.45
C GLU A 13 9.01 -17.14 -10.71
N VAL A 14 9.91 -16.42 -10.04
CA VAL A 14 10.20 -15.01 -10.26
C VAL A 14 10.99 -14.86 -11.58
N PHE A 15 12.15 -15.50 -11.71
CA PHE A 15 13.05 -15.31 -12.87
C PHE A 15 12.54 -15.90 -14.20
N GLU A 16 11.77 -16.99 -14.20
CA GLU A 16 11.38 -17.69 -15.45
C GLU A 16 10.08 -17.19 -16.11
N GLY A 17 9.25 -16.43 -15.40
CA GLY A 17 7.94 -16.03 -15.91
C GLY A 17 7.82 -14.51 -16.04
N LEU A 18 8.06 -13.96 -17.25
CA LEU A 18 7.68 -12.62 -17.71
C LEU A 18 6.76 -11.89 -16.71
N HIS A 19 7.35 -11.10 -15.81
CA HIS A 19 6.64 -10.52 -14.68
C HIS A 19 5.57 -9.53 -15.15
N THR A 20 4.32 -9.97 -15.14
CA THR A 20 3.21 -9.01 -15.17
C THR A 20 3.06 -8.41 -13.78
N ALA A 21 2.72 -7.12 -13.70
CA ALA A 21 2.43 -6.46 -12.43
C ALA A 21 1.40 -7.25 -11.59
N ALA A 22 0.45 -7.95 -12.23
CA ALA A 22 -0.51 -8.80 -11.54
C ALA A 22 0.15 -9.96 -10.75
N LYS A 23 1.15 -10.63 -11.36
CA LYS A 23 1.87 -11.74 -10.73
C LYS A 23 2.75 -11.24 -9.57
N GLU A 24 3.41 -10.09 -9.75
CA GLU A 24 4.17 -9.44 -8.67
C GLU A 24 3.28 -9.09 -7.48
N HIS A 25 2.13 -8.47 -7.75
CA HIS A 25 1.16 -8.13 -6.70
C HIS A 25 0.67 -9.38 -5.95
N GLU A 26 0.38 -10.48 -6.66
CA GLU A 26 -0.03 -11.73 -6.02
C GLU A 26 1.05 -12.31 -5.11
N VAL A 27 2.30 -12.35 -5.60
CA VAL A 27 3.46 -12.81 -4.83
C VAL A 27 3.60 -12.01 -3.53
N TRP A 28 3.52 -10.69 -3.61
CA TRP A 28 3.60 -9.84 -2.41
C TRP A 28 2.39 -10.00 -1.50
N ARG A 29 1.17 -10.11 -2.05
CA ARG A 29 -0.05 -10.31 -1.25
C ARG A 29 0.03 -11.55 -0.36
N ARG A 30 0.66 -12.64 -0.84
CA ARG A 30 0.88 -13.87 -0.06
C ARG A 30 1.79 -13.67 1.16
N ARG A 31 2.52 -12.56 1.26
CA ARG A 31 3.34 -12.17 2.43
C ARG A 31 2.52 -11.47 3.53
N GLY A 32 1.19 -11.46 3.44
CA GLY A 32 0.30 -10.90 4.45
C GLY A 32 0.25 -9.37 4.43
N SER A 33 0.02 -8.76 5.59
CA SER A 33 -0.29 -7.34 5.73
C SER A 33 0.85 -6.42 5.25
N VAL A 34 2.11 -6.81 5.46
CA VAL A 34 3.28 -6.09 4.93
C VAL A 34 3.29 -6.10 3.40
N GLY A 35 2.98 -7.24 2.80
CA GLY A 35 2.94 -7.38 1.35
C GLY A 35 1.77 -6.65 0.69
N LYS A 36 0.61 -6.57 1.37
CA LYS A 36 -0.50 -5.72 0.94
C LYS A 36 -0.10 -4.24 0.92
N TRP A 37 0.54 -3.77 1.99
CA TRP A 37 1.02 -2.39 2.06
C TRP A 37 2.12 -2.10 1.04
N HIS A 38 3.05 -3.03 0.81
CA HIS A 38 4.06 -2.95 -0.26
C HIS A 38 3.39 -2.68 -1.61
N ASN A 39 2.40 -3.49 -1.98
CA ASN A 39 1.67 -3.35 -3.24
C ASN A 39 1.02 -1.97 -3.37
N PHE A 40 0.39 -1.47 -2.31
CA PHE A 40 -0.16 -0.12 -2.27
C PHE A 40 0.93 0.93 -2.49
N ALA A 41 2.03 0.86 -1.74
CA ALA A 41 3.12 1.81 -1.82
C ALA A 41 3.76 1.85 -3.22
N VAL A 42 4.02 0.68 -3.82
CA VAL A 42 4.56 0.57 -5.17
C VAL A 42 3.64 1.21 -6.19
N GLU A 43 2.35 0.87 -6.18
CA GLU A 43 1.40 1.36 -7.18
C GLU A 43 1.17 2.88 -7.06
N VAL A 44 1.07 3.41 -5.83
CA VAL A 44 0.95 4.85 -5.60
C VAL A 44 2.22 5.59 -6.00
N SER A 45 3.41 5.07 -5.67
CA SER A 45 4.70 5.70 -6.00
C SER A 45 4.96 5.78 -7.51
N ARG A 46 4.37 4.89 -8.30
CA ARG A 46 4.53 4.82 -9.76
C ARG A 46 3.57 5.73 -10.51
N SER A 47 2.69 6.45 -9.81
CA SER A 47 1.70 7.35 -10.41
C SER A 47 1.68 8.70 -9.71
N ASP A 48 2.07 9.74 -10.45
CA ASP A 48 1.98 11.13 -9.96
C ASP A 48 0.55 11.50 -9.58
N THR A 49 -0.44 11.00 -10.34
CA THR A 49 -1.87 11.20 -10.04
C THR A 49 -2.24 10.66 -8.65
N TRP A 50 -1.82 9.43 -8.32
CA TRP A 50 -2.12 8.84 -7.02
C TRP A 50 -1.29 9.45 -5.89
N THR A 51 -0.02 9.78 -6.16
CA THR A 51 0.85 10.47 -5.20
C THR A 51 0.28 11.85 -4.82
N ASP A 52 -0.17 12.63 -5.80
CA ASP A 52 -0.77 13.94 -5.55
C ASP A 52 -2.12 13.82 -4.86
N MET A 53 -2.95 12.84 -5.23
CA MET A 53 -4.21 12.57 -4.55
C MET A 53 -3.99 12.22 -3.08
N LEU A 54 -3.02 11.36 -2.77
CA LEU A 54 -2.67 10.99 -1.41
C LEU A 54 -2.27 12.22 -0.58
N LYS A 55 -1.49 13.14 -1.14
CA LYS A 55 -1.11 14.39 -0.46
C LYS A 55 -2.30 15.34 -0.27
N LYS A 56 -3.19 15.44 -1.27
CA LYS A 56 -4.39 16.29 -1.19
C LYS A 56 -5.37 15.79 -0.14
N VAL A 57 -5.60 14.48 -0.07
CA VAL A 57 -6.45 13.87 0.97
C VAL A 57 -5.87 14.18 2.34
N GLN A 58 -4.57 13.97 2.55
CA GLN A 58 -3.92 14.34 3.82
C GLN A 58 -4.14 15.80 4.19
N ALA A 59 -3.96 16.73 3.25
CA ALA A 59 -4.13 18.16 3.50
C ALA A 59 -5.57 18.51 3.92
N VAL A 60 -6.57 17.97 3.23
CA VAL A 60 -7.99 18.22 3.52
C VAL A 60 -8.37 17.62 4.87
N GLU A 61 -8.08 16.34 5.09
CA GLU A 61 -8.44 15.64 6.33
C GLU A 61 -7.74 16.25 7.54
N SER A 62 -6.47 16.67 7.40
CA SER A 62 -5.73 17.33 8.48
C SER A 62 -6.33 18.69 8.85
N GLN A 63 -6.82 19.45 7.86
CA GLN A 63 -7.47 20.75 8.11
C GLN A 63 -8.83 20.60 8.78
N LEU A 64 -9.57 19.52 8.47
CA LEU A 64 -10.92 19.28 8.99
C LEU A 64 -10.94 18.47 10.28
N SER A 65 -9.87 17.76 10.62
CA SER A 65 -9.79 16.93 11.81
C SER A 65 -9.83 17.77 13.08
N ASP A 66 -10.48 17.30 14.14
CA ASP A 66 -10.41 17.89 15.48
C ASP A 66 -9.19 17.43 16.30
N ASP A 67 -8.50 16.38 15.83
CA ASP A 67 -7.30 15.86 16.46
C ASP A 67 -6.11 16.81 16.26
N ALA A 68 -5.54 17.30 17.37
CA ALA A 68 -4.44 18.26 17.36
C ALA A 68 -3.15 17.72 16.70
N GLN A 69 -2.91 16.41 16.73
CA GLN A 69 -1.78 15.78 16.04
C GLN A 69 -2.03 15.76 14.53
N LEU A 70 -3.24 15.38 14.10
CA LEU A 70 -3.60 15.40 12.68
C LEU A 70 -3.60 16.82 12.11
N LYS A 71 -4.04 17.84 12.87
CA LYS A 71 -3.95 19.26 12.44
C LYS A 71 -2.53 19.71 12.13
N LYS A 72 -1.53 19.17 12.82
CA LYS A 72 -0.11 19.50 12.62
C LYS A 72 0.57 18.63 11.55
N HIS A 73 -0.12 17.59 11.08
CA HIS A 73 0.42 16.67 10.07
C HIS A 73 0.76 17.41 8.79
N ARG A 74 1.93 17.11 8.22
CA ARG A 74 2.32 17.59 6.89
C ARG A 74 2.14 16.46 5.89
N PRO A 75 1.56 16.71 4.70
CA PRO A 75 1.39 15.68 3.69
C PRO A 75 2.71 15.00 3.33
N VAL A 76 2.71 13.67 3.37
CA VAL A 76 3.86 12.83 3.04
C VAL A 76 3.52 11.83 1.93
N GLY A 77 4.53 11.42 1.16
CA GLY A 77 4.39 10.33 0.18
C GLY A 77 4.47 8.95 0.82
N VAL A 78 4.27 7.91 0.03
CA VAL A 78 4.57 6.53 0.42
C VAL A 78 6.09 6.30 0.48
N VAL A 79 6.50 5.29 1.24
CA VAL A 79 7.87 4.76 1.25
C VAL A 79 7.78 3.32 0.75
N VAL A 80 8.59 2.97 -0.25
CA VAL A 80 8.70 1.61 -0.79
C VAL A 80 9.94 0.98 -0.17
N ASP A 81 9.83 -0.26 0.32
CA ASP A 81 10.99 -1.00 0.79
C ASP A 81 11.96 -1.29 -0.37
N ASN A 82 13.23 -1.34 -0.03
CA ASN A 82 14.31 -1.67 -0.96
C ASN A 82 15.03 -2.88 -0.41
N ALA A 83 14.99 -3.99 -1.14
CA ALA A 83 15.57 -5.27 -0.74
C ALA A 83 17.08 -5.19 -0.37
N THR A 84 17.79 -4.17 -0.86
CA THR A 84 19.23 -3.98 -0.61
C THR A 84 19.56 -3.09 0.59
N ARG A 85 18.55 -2.48 1.23
CA ARG A 85 18.73 -1.60 2.39
C ARG A 85 18.24 -2.28 3.67
N TRP A 86 19.14 -2.43 4.64
CA TRP A 86 18.82 -2.85 5.99
C TRP A 86 17.70 -1.96 6.57
N LEU A 87 16.66 -2.57 7.14
CA LEU A 87 15.47 -1.91 7.72
C LEU A 87 14.54 -1.15 6.75
N SER A 88 14.65 -1.35 5.44
CA SER A 88 13.74 -0.67 4.50
C SER A 88 12.26 -1.03 4.69
N GLN A 89 11.97 -2.27 5.12
CA GLN A 89 10.62 -2.69 5.50
C GLN A 89 10.11 -1.98 6.76
N PHE A 90 10.99 -1.76 7.75
CA PHE A 90 10.63 -0.99 8.93
C PHE A 90 10.25 0.44 8.58
N SER A 91 11.05 1.14 7.77
CA SER A 91 10.71 2.50 7.30
C SER A 91 9.42 2.54 6.48
N MET A 92 9.13 1.51 5.69
CA MET A 92 7.87 1.38 4.96
C MET A 92 6.68 1.20 5.91
N ILE A 93 6.81 0.37 6.95
CA ILE A 93 5.78 0.14 7.98
C ILE A 93 5.55 1.42 8.79
N GLU A 94 6.61 2.10 9.21
CA GLU A 94 6.51 3.39 9.90
C GLU A 94 5.71 4.38 9.06
N ARG A 95 6.01 4.49 7.76
CA ARG A 95 5.23 5.34 6.84
C ARG A 95 3.78 4.87 6.70
N ALA A 96 3.51 3.55 6.75
CA ALA A 96 2.16 3.01 6.73
C ALA A 96 1.33 3.50 7.90
N LEU A 97 1.90 3.45 9.11
CA LEU A 97 1.22 3.88 10.33
C LEU A 97 0.94 5.38 10.33
N VAL A 98 1.87 6.20 9.82
CA VAL A 98 1.65 7.65 9.61
C VAL A 98 0.50 7.92 8.61
N LEU A 99 0.38 7.10 7.57
CA LEU A 99 -0.64 7.27 6.53
C LEU A 99 -2.00 6.63 6.88
N ARG A 100 -2.06 5.75 7.89
CA ARG A 100 -3.27 5.02 8.30
C ARG A 100 -4.51 5.90 8.47
N PRO A 101 -4.46 7.08 9.13
CA PRO A 101 -5.64 7.93 9.30
C PRO A 101 -6.27 8.40 7.98
N PHE A 102 -5.47 8.45 6.90
CA PHE A 102 -5.88 9.01 5.61
C PHE A 102 -6.21 7.93 4.56
N TYR A 103 -5.91 6.66 4.86
CA TYR A 103 -6.00 5.56 3.89
C TYR A 103 -7.42 5.36 3.36
N ASN A 104 -8.43 5.34 4.24
CA ASN A 104 -9.82 5.11 3.81
C ASN A 104 -10.35 6.25 2.94
N SER A 105 -10.09 7.50 3.33
CA SER A 105 -10.43 8.67 2.51
C SER A 105 -9.73 8.65 1.16
N PHE A 106 -8.46 8.21 1.11
CA PHE A 106 -7.73 8.02 -0.14
C PHE A 106 -8.40 6.96 -1.03
N VAL A 107 -8.69 5.77 -0.50
CA VAL A 107 -9.32 4.68 -1.25
C VAL A 107 -10.68 5.12 -1.80
N GLN A 108 -11.49 5.80 -0.99
CA GLN A 108 -12.78 6.33 -1.43
C GLN A 108 -12.62 7.36 -2.54
N ARG A 109 -11.70 8.31 -2.39
CA ARG A 109 -11.47 9.35 -3.39
C ARG A 109 -10.92 8.78 -4.70
N ALA A 110 -9.99 7.83 -4.61
CA ALA A 110 -9.42 7.15 -5.76
C ALA A 110 -10.46 6.30 -6.50
N SER A 111 -11.37 5.61 -5.79
CA SER A 111 -12.49 4.90 -6.41
C SER A 111 -13.37 5.85 -7.20
N ASN A 112 -13.78 6.96 -6.58
CA ASN A 112 -14.62 7.97 -7.23
C ASN A 112 -13.97 8.56 -8.48
N GLU A 113 -12.68 8.90 -8.43
CA GLU A 113 -11.96 9.44 -9.60
C GLU A 113 -11.77 8.38 -10.69
N TRP A 114 -11.50 7.13 -10.33
CA TRP A 114 -11.42 6.04 -11.30
C TRP A 114 -12.77 5.83 -11.99
N GLU A 115 -13.86 5.79 -11.24
CA GLU A 115 -15.22 5.60 -11.75
C GLU A 115 -15.62 6.73 -12.70
N LYS A 116 -15.38 7.99 -12.33
CA LYS A 116 -15.64 9.16 -13.19
C LYS A 116 -15.00 9.03 -14.58
N VAL A 117 -13.78 8.50 -14.62
CA VAL A 117 -13.02 8.36 -15.88
C VAL A 117 -13.40 7.08 -16.63
N ASN A 118 -13.72 6.00 -15.93
CA ASN A 118 -13.81 4.66 -16.49
C ASN A 118 -15.22 4.09 -16.60
N LEU A 119 -16.25 4.76 -16.07
CA LEU A 119 -17.64 4.36 -16.28
C LEU A 119 -18.26 5.11 -17.47
N THR A 120 -19.12 4.42 -18.19
CA THR A 120 -20.03 5.00 -19.18
C THR A 120 -21.19 5.72 -18.48
N ARG A 121 -21.96 6.52 -19.22
CA ARG A 121 -23.18 7.16 -18.67
C ARG A 121 -24.20 6.16 -18.11
N ALA A 122 -24.18 4.92 -18.60
CA ALA A 122 -25.04 3.83 -18.13
C ALA A 122 -24.43 3.05 -16.94
N GLY A 123 -23.27 3.45 -16.42
CA GLY A 123 -22.61 2.78 -15.29
C GLY A 123 -21.75 1.58 -15.65
N HIS A 124 -21.63 1.22 -16.93
CA HIS A 124 -20.75 0.12 -17.36
C HIS A 124 -19.28 0.56 -17.42
N ILE A 125 -18.35 -0.33 -17.05
CA ILE A 125 -16.91 -0.12 -17.19
C ILE A 125 -16.54 -0.06 -18.68
N LYS A 126 -15.79 0.97 -19.07
CA LYS A 126 -15.29 1.16 -20.44
C LYS A 126 -14.32 0.02 -20.81
N LYS A 127 -14.40 -0.42 -22.07
CA LYS A 127 -13.53 -1.51 -22.58
C LYS A 127 -12.05 -1.12 -22.42
N GLY A 128 -11.27 -2.01 -21.82
CA GLY A 128 -9.82 -1.81 -21.61
C GLY A 128 -9.46 -1.07 -20.32
N SER A 129 -10.44 -0.53 -19.58
CA SER A 129 -10.19 0.06 -18.26
C SER A 129 -9.73 -1.00 -17.28
N LYS A 130 -8.63 -0.71 -16.58
CA LYS A 130 -8.07 -1.57 -15.53
C LYS A 130 -8.25 -0.89 -14.19
N LEU A 131 -8.84 -1.60 -13.23
CA LEU A 131 -8.93 -1.15 -11.86
C LEU A 131 -7.54 -1.21 -11.21
N PRO A 132 -7.05 -0.11 -10.60
CA PRO A 132 -5.85 -0.14 -9.76
C PRO A 132 -5.91 -1.29 -8.75
N PHE A 133 -4.79 -1.98 -8.54
CA PHE A 133 -4.80 -3.15 -7.66
C PHE A 133 -5.18 -2.77 -6.24
N PHE A 134 -4.72 -1.62 -5.73
CA PHE A 134 -5.09 -1.15 -4.39
C PHE A 134 -6.60 -0.89 -4.20
N LEU A 135 -7.39 -0.77 -5.27
CA LEU A 135 -8.85 -0.62 -5.17
C LEU A 135 -9.59 -1.95 -5.11
N LYS A 136 -8.95 -3.06 -5.54
CA LYS A 136 -9.54 -4.40 -5.44
C LYS A 136 -9.66 -4.80 -3.98
N GLU A 137 -10.81 -5.37 -3.62
CA GLU A 137 -11.18 -5.67 -2.24
C GLU A 137 -10.12 -6.50 -1.51
N GLU A 138 -9.56 -7.52 -2.17
CA GLU A 138 -8.59 -8.42 -1.57
C GLU A 138 -7.21 -7.78 -1.31
N ASN A 139 -6.94 -6.60 -1.88
CA ASN A 139 -5.73 -5.81 -1.63
C ASN A 139 -5.94 -4.68 -0.62
N ARG A 140 -7.18 -4.48 -0.14
CA ARG A 140 -7.45 -3.44 0.86
C ARG A 140 -6.88 -3.84 2.22
N MET A 141 -6.39 -2.84 2.95
CA MET A 141 -5.95 -2.99 4.33
C MET A 141 -7.18 -3.12 5.24
N THR A 142 -7.30 -4.25 5.92
CA THR A 142 -8.35 -4.50 6.92
C THR A 142 -7.92 -3.99 8.30
N PRO A 143 -8.84 -3.91 9.29
CA PRO A 143 -8.46 -3.61 10.67
C PRO A 143 -7.39 -4.56 11.22
N ASP A 144 -7.48 -5.85 10.89
CA ASP A 144 -6.49 -6.86 11.28
C ASP A 144 -5.13 -6.60 10.63
N ASP A 145 -5.12 -6.19 9.35
CA ASP A 145 -3.87 -5.84 8.67
C ASP A 145 -3.16 -4.68 9.38
N TRP A 146 -3.91 -3.65 9.78
CA TRP A 146 -3.37 -2.52 10.54
C TRP A 146 -2.85 -2.92 11.91
N HIS A 147 -3.53 -3.86 12.58
CA HIS A 147 -3.09 -4.40 13.86
C HIS A 147 -1.74 -5.13 13.70
N VAL A 148 -1.64 -6.02 12.70
CA VAL A 148 -0.40 -6.74 12.38
C VAL A 148 0.75 -5.77 12.08
N LEU A 149 0.52 -4.73 11.27
CA LEU A 149 1.54 -3.72 10.99
C LEU A 149 2.00 -2.97 12.25
N GLY A 150 1.07 -2.66 13.18
CA GLY A 150 1.40 -2.06 14.48
C GLY A 150 2.28 -2.97 15.32
N THR A 151 1.89 -4.24 15.49
CA THR A 151 2.69 -5.22 16.24
C THR A 151 4.07 -5.42 15.64
N LEU A 152 4.18 -5.49 14.31
CA LEU A 152 5.48 -5.58 13.64
C LEU A 152 6.33 -4.34 13.84
N TYR A 153 5.73 -3.15 13.84
CA TYR A 153 6.45 -1.91 14.13
C TYR A 153 7.04 -1.93 15.55
N ASP A 154 6.22 -2.29 16.55
CA ASP A 154 6.66 -2.33 17.95
C ASP A 154 7.83 -3.32 18.15
N ILE A 155 7.72 -4.52 17.57
CA ILE A 155 8.80 -5.54 17.61
C ILE A 155 10.07 -4.99 16.96
N LEU A 156 9.97 -4.35 15.80
CA LEU A 156 11.14 -3.88 15.05
C LEU A 156 11.77 -2.64 15.68
N LEU A 157 10.99 -1.81 16.38
CA LEU A 157 11.47 -0.63 17.08
C LEU A 157 12.50 -1.00 18.16
N ASP A 158 12.28 -2.10 18.88
CA ASP A 158 13.20 -2.60 19.90
C ASP A 158 14.61 -2.92 19.34
N PHE A 159 14.70 -3.29 18.06
CA PHE A 159 15.97 -3.59 17.39
C PHE A 159 16.66 -2.36 16.78
N GLN A 160 16.00 -1.19 16.75
CA GLN A 160 16.63 0.08 16.33
C GLN A 160 17.31 0.82 17.47
N LEU A 161 16.92 0.54 18.72
CA LEU A 161 17.34 1.29 19.91
C LEU A 161 18.58 0.69 20.61
N VAL A 162 19.26 -0.26 19.97
CA VAL A 162 20.51 -0.90 20.42
C VAL A 162 21.69 -0.39 19.60
#